data_AF-A0AAJ2WHN8-F1
#
_entry.id   AF-A0AAJ2WHN8-F1
#
_cell.length_a   1.000
_cell.length_b   1.000
_cell.length_c   1.000
_cell.angle_alpha   90.00
_cell.angle_beta   90.00
_cell.angle_gamma   90.00
#
_symmetry.space_group_name_H-M   'P 1'
#
loop_
_entity.id
_entity.type
_entity.pdbx_description
1 polymer ?
#
loop_
_entity_poly.entity_id
_entity_poly.type
_entity_poly.pdbx_seq_one_letter_code
_entity_poly.pdbx_strand_id
1 'polypeptide(L)'
;MKNQISADIFAIIRHRIPTDGDGVTTLVGLKGCPLACKYCLNPQCGTAKSERLTADELYEKVRIDDLYFIATGGGITFGGGEPLIWTDFILDFINYAKPRADWKFTLETSLAVALDDATLAALAENIDLFIVDIKDTDPTIYRSYTGGDISLVLRNLGTLAAIVPGKIRVKLPLIPGFNAEKNLDKSEQIAKKLGVSQIARINYIIPGKVCQD
;
A
#
# COMPACT_ATOMS: atom_id res chain seq x y z
N MET A 1 9.95 28.30 -13.42
CA MET A 1 8.85 27.32 -13.39
C MET A 1 9.25 26.25 -12.39
N LYS A 2 8.59 26.15 -11.24
CA LYS A 2 8.84 25.00 -10.33
C LYS A 2 8.36 23.76 -11.08
N ASN A 3 9.21 22.75 -11.23
CA ASN A 3 8.74 21.45 -11.73
C ASN A 3 7.60 21.00 -10.81
N GLN A 4 6.40 20.86 -11.37
CA GLN A 4 5.24 20.42 -10.62
C GLN A 4 5.42 18.93 -10.31
N ILE A 5 5.25 18.54 -9.04
CA ILE A 5 5.40 17.16 -8.60
C ILE A 5 4.35 16.30 -9.33
N SER A 6 4.78 15.18 -9.89
CA SER A 6 3.92 14.29 -10.67
C SER A 6 4.34 12.83 -10.55
N ALA A 7 3.39 11.92 -10.67
CA ALA A 7 3.61 10.48 -10.61
C ALA A 7 3.08 9.74 -11.83
N ASP A 8 3.69 8.61 -12.15
CA ASP A 8 3.21 7.70 -13.19
C ASP A 8 2.09 6.81 -12.63
N ILE A 9 0.86 7.02 -13.11
CA ILE A 9 -0.32 6.26 -12.72
C ILE A 9 -0.72 5.36 -13.88
N PHE A 10 -0.77 4.05 -13.62
CA PHE A 10 -1.12 3.05 -14.65
C PHE A 10 -2.58 2.59 -14.56
N ALA A 11 -3.25 2.85 -13.45
CA ALA A 11 -4.65 2.48 -13.24
C ALA A 11 -5.37 3.43 -12.29
N ILE A 12 -6.64 3.71 -12.57
CA ILE A 12 -7.60 4.30 -11.63
C ILE A 12 -8.78 3.33 -11.56
N ILE A 13 -8.90 2.60 -10.46
CA ILE A 13 -9.94 1.58 -10.27
C ILE A 13 -10.95 2.11 -9.26
N ARG A 14 -12.13 2.44 -9.77
CA ARG A 14 -13.19 3.10 -9.00
C ARG A 14 -14.10 2.10 -8.29
N HIS A 15 -14.83 2.60 -7.29
CA HIS A 15 -15.89 1.87 -6.60
C HIS A 15 -15.44 0.53 -5.98
N ARG A 16 -14.26 0.52 -5.36
CA ARG A 16 -13.80 -0.64 -4.60
C ARG A 16 -14.55 -0.69 -3.28
N ILE A 17 -15.20 -1.82 -3.00
CA ILE A 17 -16.14 -1.99 -1.89
C ILE A 17 -15.79 -3.28 -1.15
N PRO A 18 -15.65 -3.22 0.17
CA PRO A 18 -14.45 -2.79 0.88
C PRO A 18 -13.34 -3.85 0.76
N THR A 19 -12.42 -3.68 -0.20
CA THR A 19 -11.24 -4.56 -0.31
C THR A 19 -9.97 -3.91 0.26
N ASP A 20 -9.84 -2.58 0.12
CA ASP A 20 -8.57 -1.87 0.37
C ASP A 20 -8.77 -0.48 0.98
N GLY A 21 -9.58 -0.43 2.02
CA GLY A 21 -9.94 0.79 2.74
C GLY A 21 -11.30 0.63 3.41
N ASP A 22 -11.66 1.59 4.25
CA ASP A 22 -13.01 1.67 4.81
C ASP A 22 -13.90 2.48 3.85
N GLY A 23 -15.17 2.10 3.70
CA GLY A 23 -16.09 2.71 2.74
C GLY A 23 -15.81 2.35 1.27
N VAL A 24 -16.34 3.16 0.35
CA VAL A 24 -16.07 3.06 -1.09
C VAL A 24 -14.76 3.77 -1.37
N THR A 25 -13.80 3.11 -2.01
CA THR A 25 -12.54 3.75 -2.40
C THR A 25 -12.26 3.71 -3.89
N THR A 26 -11.49 4.69 -4.35
CA THR A 26 -10.85 4.66 -5.67
C THR A 26 -9.36 4.35 -5.49
N LEU A 27 -8.92 3.23 -6.07
CA LEU A 27 -7.52 2.84 -6.09
C LEU A 27 -6.79 3.60 -7.18
N VAL A 28 -5.75 4.32 -6.78
CA VAL A 28 -4.74 4.94 -7.64
C VAL A 28 -3.55 4.00 -7.75
N GLY A 29 -3.43 3.31 -8.88
CA GLY A 29 -2.36 2.36 -9.18
C GLY A 29 -1.10 3.05 -9.66
N LEU A 30 -0.10 3.14 -8.79
CA LEU A 30 1.18 3.80 -9.03
C LEU A 30 2.21 2.84 -9.65
N LYS A 31 2.97 3.34 -10.63
CA LYS A 31 3.92 2.55 -11.41
C LYS A 31 5.19 2.22 -10.61
N GLY A 32 5.73 1.03 -10.85
CA GLY A 32 7.01 0.57 -10.29
C GLY A 32 6.88 -0.08 -8.92
N CYS A 33 7.80 -0.99 -8.61
CA CYS A 33 7.94 -1.66 -7.32
C CYS A 33 9.41 -2.07 -7.15
N PRO A 34 10.04 -1.89 -5.98
CA PRO A 34 11.42 -2.34 -5.76
C PRO A 34 11.51 -3.86 -5.56
N LEU A 35 10.38 -4.53 -5.36
CA LEU A 35 10.30 -5.98 -5.18
C LEU A 35 10.04 -6.69 -6.51
N ALA A 36 10.52 -7.93 -6.61
CA ALA A 36 10.30 -8.86 -7.71
C ALA A 36 9.56 -10.12 -7.21
N CYS A 37 8.38 -9.92 -6.60
CA CYS A 37 7.58 -11.00 -6.03
C CYS A 37 7.28 -12.10 -7.06
N LYS A 38 7.57 -13.36 -6.73
CA LYS A 38 7.36 -14.51 -7.65
C LYS A 38 5.92 -14.65 -8.13
N TYR A 39 4.96 -14.30 -7.28
CA TYR A 39 3.53 -14.34 -7.61
C TYR A 39 2.90 -12.95 -7.57
N CYS A 40 3.64 -11.90 -7.95
CA CYS A 40 3.13 -10.52 -7.94
C CYS A 40 1.70 -10.43 -8.52
N LEU A 41 0.77 -9.82 -7.79
CA LEU A 41 -0.61 -9.59 -8.25
C LEU A 41 -0.68 -8.51 -9.34
N ASN A 42 0.29 -7.59 -9.34
CA ASN A 42 0.32 -6.45 -10.25
C ASN A 42 1.63 -6.42 -11.07
N PRO A 43 2.02 -7.49 -11.81
CA PRO A 43 3.26 -7.50 -12.59
C PRO A 43 3.28 -6.40 -13.66
N GLN A 44 2.10 -5.97 -14.13
CA GLN A 44 1.92 -4.87 -15.05
C GLN A 44 2.37 -3.52 -14.48
N CYS A 45 2.55 -3.36 -13.16
CA CYS A 45 3.05 -2.09 -12.60
C CYS A 45 4.45 -1.73 -13.12
N GLY A 46 5.24 -2.69 -13.64
CA GLY A 46 6.54 -2.43 -14.25
C GLY A 46 6.49 -2.14 -15.76
N THR A 47 5.46 -2.61 -16.47
CA THR A 47 5.43 -2.64 -17.94
C THR A 47 4.26 -1.90 -18.57
N ALA A 48 3.19 -1.67 -17.82
CA ALA A 48 2.00 -0.99 -18.30
C ALA A 48 2.31 0.44 -18.75
N LYS A 49 1.56 0.90 -19.75
CA LYS A 49 1.49 2.32 -20.08
C LYS A 49 0.94 3.07 -18.86
N SER A 50 1.54 4.21 -18.57
CA SER A 50 1.12 5.09 -17.48
C SER A 50 0.84 6.48 -18.02
N GLU A 51 -0.02 7.19 -17.31
CA GLU A 51 -0.26 8.61 -17.47
C GLU A 51 0.50 9.33 -16.35
N ARG A 52 1.33 10.31 -16.72
CA ARG A 52 2.03 11.17 -15.75
C ARG A 52 1.07 12.27 -15.34
N LEU A 53 0.72 12.33 -14.05
CA LEU A 53 -0.27 13.28 -13.55
C LEU A 53 0.27 14.10 -12.38
N THR A 54 -0.11 15.36 -12.32
CA THR A 54 0.06 16.24 -11.15
C THR A 54 -1.08 16.03 -10.14
N ALA A 55 -0.95 16.62 -8.95
CA ALA A 55 -1.96 16.53 -7.89
C ALA A 55 -3.35 17.01 -8.33
N ASP A 56 -3.42 18.14 -9.03
CA ASP A 56 -4.67 18.72 -9.54
C ASP A 56 -5.29 17.87 -10.65
N GLU A 57 -4.48 17.36 -11.59
CA GLU A 57 -4.96 16.49 -12.65
C GLU A 57 -5.52 15.16 -12.10
N LEU A 58 -4.85 14.57 -11.10
CA LEU A 58 -5.37 13.40 -10.41
C LEU A 58 -6.67 13.73 -9.67
N TYR A 59 -6.72 14.86 -8.96
CA TYR A 59 -7.89 15.29 -8.21
C TYR A 59 -9.12 15.40 -9.11
N GLU A 60 -8.99 16.06 -10.27
CA GLU A 60 -10.07 16.19 -11.24
C GLU A 60 -10.59 14.83 -11.75
N LYS A 61 -9.69 13.84 -11.88
CA LYS A 61 -10.10 12.48 -12.28
C LYS A 61 -10.85 11.76 -11.18
N VAL A 62 -10.42 11.85 -9.93
CA VAL A 62 -11.01 11.04 -8.84
C VAL A 62 -12.20 11.71 -8.16
N ARG A 63 -12.31 13.04 -8.20
CA ARG A 63 -13.42 13.78 -7.55
C ARG A 63 -14.81 13.47 -8.09
N ILE A 64 -14.92 12.85 -9.26
CA ILE A 64 -16.23 12.42 -9.75
C ILE A 64 -16.88 11.35 -8.85
N ASP A 65 -16.08 10.69 -8.01
CA ASP A 65 -16.53 9.67 -7.05
C ASP A 65 -16.87 10.27 -5.66
N ASP A 66 -16.77 11.60 -5.50
CA ASP A 66 -16.88 12.32 -4.21
C ASP A 66 -18.17 12.00 -3.45
N LEU A 67 -19.30 11.89 -4.15
CA LEU A 67 -20.58 11.56 -3.53
C LEU A 67 -20.53 10.20 -2.79
N TYR A 68 -19.80 9.22 -3.33
CA TYR A 68 -19.64 7.92 -2.68
C TYR A 68 -18.71 8.00 -1.47
N PHE A 69 -17.66 8.82 -1.55
CA PHE A 69 -16.73 9.02 -0.45
C PHE A 69 -17.44 9.66 0.75
N ILE A 70 -18.19 10.74 0.51
CA ILE A 70 -19.00 11.40 1.55
C ILE A 70 -20.03 10.44 2.14
N ALA A 71 -20.74 9.68 1.31
CA ALA A 71 -21.79 8.79 1.77
C ALA A 71 -21.28 7.60 2.62
N THR A 72 -20.03 7.18 2.42
CA THR A 72 -19.50 5.94 3.02
C THR A 72 -18.31 6.14 3.95
N GLY A 73 -17.82 7.38 4.09
CA GLY A 73 -16.57 7.67 4.79
C GLY A 73 -15.33 7.12 4.05
N GLY A 74 -15.44 7.01 2.73
CA GLY A 74 -14.41 6.44 1.87
C GLY A 74 -13.41 7.47 1.33
N GLY A 75 -12.78 7.17 0.20
CA GLY A 75 -11.81 8.08 -0.42
C GLY A 75 -10.82 7.40 -1.35
N ILE A 76 -9.53 7.70 -1.18
CA ILE A 76 -8.48 7.27 -2.09
C ILE A 76 -7.61 6.20 -1.44
N THR A 77 -7.32 5.14 -2.19
CA THR A 77 -6.31 4.15 -1.85
C THR A 77 -5.14 4.29 -2.81
N PHE A 78 -3.92 4.50 -2.31
CA PHE A 78 -2.70 4.42 -3.12
C PHE A 78 -2.14 3.00 -3.07
N GLY A 79 -1.88 2.40 -4.23
CA GLY A 79 -1.37 1.03 -4.32
C GLY A 79 -0.95 0.66 -5.74
N GLY A 80 -1.22 -0.58 -6.14
CA GLY A 80 -0.83 -1.12 -7.44
C GLY A 80 0.59 -1.68 -7.43
N GLY A 81 1.60 -0.84 -7.66
CA GLY A 81 3.01 -1.18 -7.46
C GLY A 81 3.44 -1.01 -6.00
N GLU A 82 4.55 -0.32 -5.78
CA GLU A 82 4.92 0.20 -4.45
C GLU A 82 4.69 1.72 -4.42
N PRO A 83 3.59 2.19 -3.78
CA PRO A 83 3.25 3.61 -3.80
C PRO A 83 4.31 4.50 -3.14
N LEU A 84 5.11 3.97 -2.19
CA LEU A 84 6.14 4.76 -1.51
C LEU A 84 7.30 5.22 -2.41
N ILE A 85 7.43 4.69 -3.63
CA ILE A 85 8.33 5.27 -4.65
C ILE A 85 7.92 6.72 -4.96
N TRP A 86 6.63 7.04 -4.84
CA TRP A 86 6.02 8.31 -5.18
C TRP A 86 5.59 9.10 -3.94
N THR A 87 6.31 8.95 -2.82
CA THR A 87 5.94 9.56 -1.53
C THR A 87 5.72 11.07 -1.63
N ASP A 88 6.61 11.81 -2.30
CA ASP A 88 6.48 13.26 -2.48
C ASP A 88 5.17 13.64 -3.21
N PHE A 89 4.80 12.87 -4.24
CA PHE A 89 3.55 13.08 -4.96
C PHE A 89 2.32 12.74 -4.12
N ILE A 90 2.37 11.66 -3.32
CA ILE A 90 1.27 11.29 -2.44
C ILE A 90 1.00 12.39 -1.42
N LEU A 91 2.05 12.93 -0.79
CA LEU A 91 1.92 14.04 0.16
C LEU A 91 1.43 15.33 -0.52
N ASP A 92 1.95 15.65 -1.71
CA ASP A 92 1.49 16.79 -2.51
C ASP A 92 0.00 16.68 -2.87
N PHE A 93 -0.44 15.50 -3.31
CA PHE A 93 -1.84 15.23 -3.61
C PHE A 93 -2.74 15.33 -2.38
N ILE A 94 -2.35 14.76 -1.24
CA ILE A 94 -3.15 14.84 -0.01
C ILE A 94 -3.28 16.30 0.43
N ASN A 95 -2.20 17.08 0.38
CA ASN A 95 -2.22 18.52 0.68
C ASN A 95 -3.12 19.30 -0.28
N TYR A 96 -3.15 18.92 -1.56
CA TYR A 96 -4.06 19.50 -2.53
C TYR A 96 -5.53 19.12 -2.26
N ALA A 97 -5.82 17.86 -1.94
CA ALA A 97 -7.18 17.35 -1.81
C ALA A 97 -7.87 17.74 -0.48
N LYS A 98 -7.16 17.70 0.65
CA LYS A 98 -7.71 17.96 2.00
C LYS A 98 -8.54 19.25 2.15
N PRO A 99 -8.11 20.42 1.63
CA PRO A 99 -8.92 21.65 1.75
C PRO A 99 -10.14 21.67 0.82
N ARG A 100 -10.27 20.70 -0.09
CA ARG A 100 -11.31 20.67 -1.13
C ARG A 100 -12.35 19.57 -0.89
N ALA A 101 -11.97 18.49 -0.20
CA ALA A 101 -12.87 17.38 0.07
C ALA A 101 -12.50 16.62 1.36
N ASP A 102 -13.51 16.06 2.01
CA ASP A 102 -13.36 15.24 3.22
C ASP A 102 -13.19 13.76 2.85
N TRP A 103 -12.03 13.43 2.27
CA TRP A 103 -11.67 12.08 1.84
C TRP A 103 -10.79 11.39 2.86
N LYS A 104 -10.94 10.06 2.97
CA LYS A 104 -9.98 9.20 3.64
C LYS A 104 -8.87 8.76 2.70
N PHE A 105 -7.64 8.71 3.21
CA PHE A 105 -6.47 8.28 2.46
C PHE A 105 -5.94 6.97 3.03
N THR A 106 -5.93 5.94 2.20
CA THR A 106 -5.37 4.62 2.52
C THR A 106 -4.09 4.39 1.70
N LEU A 107 -3.07 3.80 2.32
CA LEU A 107 -1.83 3.40 1.66
C LEU A 107 -1.67 1.87 1.73
N GLU A 108 -1.72 1.20 0.58
CA GLU A 108 -1.46 -0.24 0.43
C GLU A 108 -0.01 -0.45 -0.03
N THR A 109 0.85 -0.96 0.85
CA THR A 109 2.31 -0.89 0.68
C THR A 109 3.04 -2.13 1.22
N SER A 110 4.20 -2.44 0.65
CA SER A 110 5.14 -3.42 1.21
C SER A 110 6.12 -2.82 2.21
N LEU A 111 6.16 -1.48 2.33
CA LEU A 111 7.16 -0.71 3.09
C LEU A 111 8.62 -0.95 2.64
N ALA A 112 8.84 -1.50 1.44
CA ALA A 112 10.18 -1.85 0.96
C ALA A 112 10.95 -0.70 0.30
N VAL A 113 10.66 0.55 0.67
CA VAL A 113 11.36 1.76 0.20
C VAL A 113 12.13 2.37 1.36
N ALA A 114 13.38 2.78 1.12
CA ALA A 114 14.20 3.45 2.12
C ALA A 114 13.68 4.87 2.35
N LEU A 115 13.05 5.11 3.50
CA LEU A 115 12.52 6.40 3.91
C LEU A 115 13.21 6.86 5.20
N ASP A 116 13.39 8.17 5.36
CA ASP A 116 13.79 8.75 6.63
C ASP A 116 12.61 8.85 7.60
N ASP A 117 12.89 9.04 8.88
CA ASP A 117 11.86 9.09 9.91
C ASP A 117 10.94 10.31 9.78
N ALA A 118 11.44 11.43 9.20
CA ALA A 118 10.64 12.62 8.95
C ALA A 118 9.56 12.36 7.89
N THR A 119 9.93 11.63 6.83
CA THR A 119 9.01 11.22 5.76
C THR A 119 7.97 10.23 6.28
N LEU A 120 8.38 9.27 7.10
CA LEU A 120 7.45 8.33 7.77
C LEU A 120 6.48 9.07 8.70
N ALA A 121 6.96 10.07 9.44
CA ALA A 121 6.11 10.91 10.28
C ALA A 121 5.09 11.73 9.47
N ALA A 122 5.52 12.32 8.35
CA ALA A 122 4.63 13.06 7.46
C ALA A 122 3.54 12.14 6.85
N LEU A 123 3.90 10.92 6.48
CA LEU A 123 2.93 9.90 6.05
C LEU A 123 1.96 9.53 7.18
N ALA A 124 2.46 9.28 8.39
CA ALA A 124 1.63 8.91 9.55
C ALA A 124 0.59 9.98 9.93
N GLU A 125 0.94 11.26 9.76
CA GLU A 125 0.03 12.39 9.96
C GLU A 125 -1.07 12.44 8.88
N ASN A 126 -0.72 12.12 7.63
CA ASN A 126 -1.58 12.36 6.47
C ASN A 126 -2.40 11.16 6.00
N ILE A 127 -1.98 9.93 6.34
CA ILE A 127 -2.68 8.69 5.99
C ILE A 127 -3.61 8.28 7.13
N ASP A 128 -4.84 7.90 6.79
CA ASP A 128 -5.86 7.41 7.73
C ASP A 128 -5.67 5.92 8.03
N LEU A 129 -5.25 5.14 7.02
CA LEU A 129 -5.04 3.70 7.14
C LEU A 129 -3.84 3.23 6.30
N PHE A 130 -2.94 2.48 6.94
CA PHE A 130 -1.89 1.72 6.28
C PHE A 130 -2.32 0.26 6.18
N ILE A 131 -2.36 -0.28 4.97
CA ILE A 131 -2.48 -1.70 4.70
C ILE A 131 -1.08 -2.19 4.31
N VAL A 132 -0.44 -2.93 5.21
CA VAL A 132 0.96 -3.33 5.08
C VAL A 132 1.06 -4.82 4.77
N ASP A 133 1.71 -5.12 3.65
CA ASP A 133 1.87 -6.48 3.15
C ASP A 133 3.22 -7.08 3.55
N ILE A 134 3.25 -7.88 4.63
CA ILE A 134 4.47 -8.57 5.09
C ILE A 134 4.44 -10.01 4.60
N LYS A 135 5.24 -10.30 3.55
CA LYS A 135 5.21 -11.61 2.87
C LYS A 135 5.77 -12.75 3.71
N ASP A 136 6.82 -12.47 4.49
CA ASP A 136 7.36 -13.34 5.54
C ASP A 136 8.34 -12.51 6.39
N THR A 137 8.63 -12.93 7.61
CA THR A 137 9.65 -12.29 8.47
C THR A 137 10.98 -13.03 8.48
N ASP A 138 11.02 -14.27 7.97
CA ASP A 138 12.26 -15.00 7.74
C ASP A 138 13.02 -14.38 6.55
N PRO A 139 14.27 -13.91 6.74
CA PRO A 139 15.02 -13.24 5.68
C PRO A 139 15.29 -14.11 4.45
N THR A 140 15.47 -15.43 4.63
CA THR A 140 15.71 -16.35 3.52
C THR A 140 14.44 -16.53 2.70
N ILE A 141 13.30 -16.75 3.36
CA ILE A 141 12.00 -16.87 2.67
C ILE A 141 11.65 -15.56 1.97
N TYR A 142 11.72 -14.44 2.69
CA TYR A 142 11.37 -13.12 2.16
C TYR A 142 12.19 -12.77 0.93
N ARG A 143 13.52 -12.97 0.98
CA ARG A 143 14.42 -12.73 -0.16
C ARG A 143 14.13 -13.67 -1.33
N SER A 144 13.87 -14.95 -1.05
CA SER A 144 13.58 -15.94 -2.11
C SER A 144 12.29 -15.60 -2.88
N TYR A 145 11.29 -15.07 -2.19
CA TYR A 145 9.99 -14.74 -2.76
C TYR A 145 9.96 -13.34 -3.40
N THR A 146 10.48 -12.32 -2.71
CA THR A 146 10.36 -10.91 -3.11
C THR A 146 11.61 -10.36 -3.79
N GLY A 147 12.78 -10.97 -3.58
CA GLY A 147 14.07 -10.38 -3.93
C GLY A 147 14.54 -9.24 -3.01
N GLY A 148 13.72 -8.80 -2.06
CA GLY A 148 14.00 -7.67 -1.17
C GLY A 148 14.62 -8.04 0.17
N ASP A 149 14.76 -7.03 1.03
CA ASP A 149 15.28 -7.13 2.39
C ASP A 149 14.19 -6.83 3.42
N ILE A 150 13.87 -7.84 4.24
CA ILE A 150 12.86 -7.74 5.29
C ILE A 150 13.27 -6.78 6.41
N SER A 151 14.57 -6.55 6.63
CA SER A 151 15.05 -5.68 7.70
C SER A 151 14.59 -4.23 7.50
N LEU A 152 14.58 -3.76 6.25
CA LEU A 152 14.07 -2.44 5.88
C LEU A 152 12.57 -2.31 6.16
N VAL A 153 11.79 -3.31 5.75
CA VAL A 153 10.34 -3.36 5.97
C VAL A 153 10.01 -3.32 7.46
N LEU A 154 10.70 -4.13 8.26
CA LEU A 154 10.52 -4.16 9.72
C LEU A 154 10.95 -2.85 10.39
N ARG A 155 12.01 -2.19 9.89
CA ARG A 155 12.41 -0.86 10.39
C ARG A 155 11.30 0.16 10.14
N ASN A 156 10.82 0.26 8.91
CA ASN A 156 9.78 1.22 8.52
C ASN A 156 8.47 0.95 9.28
N LEU A 157 8.08 -0.32 9.41
CA LEU A 157 6.91 -0.73 10.17
C LEU A 157 7.05 -0.35 11.65
N GLY A 158 8.21 -0.60 12.26
CA GLY A 158 8.48 -0.23 13.65
C GLY A 158 8.36 1.27 13.88
N THR A 159 8.94 2.09 13.00
CA THR A 159 8.81 3.55 13.06
C THR A 159 7.35 4.00 12.92
N LEU A 160 6.60 3.48 11.94
CA LEU A 160 5.18 3.83 11.77
C LEU A 160 4.33 3.40 12.97
N ALA A 161 4.54 2.18 13.48
CA ALA A 161 3.79 1.64 14.60
C ALA A 161 4.10 2.36 15.92
N ALA A 162 5.29 2.97 16.06
CA ALA A 162 5.60 3.84 17.19
C ALA A 162 4.82 5.17 17.16
N ILE A 163 4.38 5.63 15.99
CA ILE A 163 3.68 6.91 15.80
C ILE A 163 2.15 6.69 15.75
N VAL A 164 1.69 5.70 14.97
CA VAL A 164 0.27 5.46 14.65
C VAL A 164 -0.12 3.97 14.68
N PRO A 165 0.05 3.25 15.81
CA PRO A 165 -0.22 1.81 15.87
C PRO A 165 -1.68 1.44 15.54
N GLY A 166 -2.63 2.34 15.85
CA GLY A 166 -4.06 2.16 15.57
C GLY A 166 -4.46 2.31 14.10
N LYS A 167 -3.57 2.82 13.24
CA LYS A 167 -3.81 3.05 11.81
C LYS A 167 -3.19 1.98 10.91
N ILE A 168 -2.68 0.87 11.46
CA ILE A 168 -1.92 -0.13 10.69
C ILE A 168 -2.66 -1.47 10.69
N ARG A 169 -2.97 -1.96 9.49
CA ARG A 169 -3.46 -3.31 9.21
C ARG A 169 -2.37 -4.10 8.48
N VAL A 170 -1.82 -5.12 9.12
CA VAL A 170 -0.85 -6.01 8.47
C VAL A 170 -1.57 -7.20 7.82
N LYS A 171 -1.25 -7.48 6.56
CA LYS A 171 -1.64 -8.69 5.83
C LYS A 171 -0.46 -9.68 5.84
N LEU A 172 -0.71 -10.91 6.30
CA LEU A 172 0.23 -12.03 6.30
C LEU A 172 -0.25 -13.13 5.35
N PRO A 173 0.28 -13.20 4.13
CA PRO A 173 -0.13 -14.22 3.18
C PRO A 173 0.52 -15.58 3.42
N LEU A 174 -0.28 -16.64 3.36
CA LEU A 174 0.19 -17.99 3.14
C LEU A 174 0.48 -18.16 1.64
N ILE A 175 1.76 -18.23 1.30
CA ILE A 175 2.28 -18.25 -0.07
C ILE A 175 2.70 -19.69 -0.41
N PRO A 176 1.95 -20.39 -1.28
CA PRO A 176 2.25 -21.78 -1.62
C PRO A 176 3.68 -21.95 -2.14
N GLY A 177 4.42 -22.90 -1.56
CA GLY A 177 5.80 -23.20 -1.95
C GLY A 177 6.87 -22.29 -1.35
N PHE A 178 6.50 -21.27 -0.56
CA PHE A 178 7.45 -20.35 0.08
C PHE A 178 7.36 -20.37 1.60
N ASN A 179 6.15 -20.27 2.17
CA ASN A 179 5.96 -20.28 3.61
C ASN A 179 4.86 -21.25 4.05
N ALA A 180 4.71 -21.41 5.37
CA ALA A 180 3.73 -22.29 6.01
C ALA A 180 3.15 -21.60 7.26
N GLU A 181 2.11 -22.17 7.86
CA GLU A 181 1.46 -21.61 9.06
C GLU A 181 2.45 -21.25 10.18
N LYS A 182 3.47 -22.09 10.43
CA LYS A 182 4.52 -21.82 11.42
C LYS A 182 5.32 -20.54 11.16
N ASN A 183 5.43 -20.13 9.89
CA ASN A 183 6.11 -18.89 9.49
C ASN A 183 5.18 -17.68 9.67
N LEU A 184 3.89 -17.85 9.40
CA LEU A 184 2.87 -16.84 9.68
C LEU A 184 2.77 -16.58 11.19
N ASP A 185 2.81 -17.63 12.02
CA ASP A 185 2.84 -17.51 13.49
C ASP A 185 4.00 -16.63 13.97
N LYS A 186 5.20 -16.86 13.44
CA LYS A 186 6.40 -16.06 13.76
C LYS A 186 6.25 -14.62 13.30
N SER A 187 5.75 -14.43 12.07
CA SER A 187 5.56 -13.11 11.48
C SER A 187 4.53 -12.29 12.25
N GLU A 188 3.44 -12.93 12.68
CA GLU A 188 2.42 -12.32 13.52
C GLU A 188 2.97 -11.92 14.90
N GLN A 189 3.76 -12.80 15.53
CA GLN A 189 4.42 -12.48 16.80
C GLN A 189 5.36 -11.28 16.68
N ILE A 190 6.12 -11.18 15.59
CA ILE A 190 7.02 -10.05 15.32
C ILE A 190 6.21 -8.77 15.11
N ALA A 191 5.17 -8.79 14.28
CA ALA A 191 4.31 -7.62 14.05
C ALA A 191 3.64 -7.14 15.35
N LYS A 192 3.16 -8.06 16.20
CA LYS A 192 2.62 -7.75 17.54
C LYS A 192 3.65 -7.09 18.45
N LYS A 193 4.89 -7.59 18.45
CA LYS A 193 6.00 -6.99 19.23
C LYS A 193 6.35 -5.56 18.76
N LEU A 194 6.10 -5.25 17.50
CA LEU A 194 6.24 -3.89 16.95
C LEU A 194 5.05 -2.97 17.25
N GLY A 195 4.00 -3.46 17.94
CA GLY A 195 2.84 -2.67 18.33
C GLY A 195 1.65 -2.75 17.37
N VAL A 196 1.71 -3.62 16.35
CA VAL A 196 0.58 -3.82 15.42
C VAL A 196 -0.47 -4.72 16.06
N SER A 197 -1.72 -4.24 16.12
CA SER A 197 -2.86 -4.97 16.68
C SER A 197 -3.78 -5.59 15.63
N GLN A 198 -3.88 -4.99 14.44
CA GLN A 198 -4.76 -5.46 13.36
C GLN A 198 -3.94 -6.30 12.37
N ILE A 199 -4.07 -7.62 12.44
CA ILE A 199 -3.32 -8.56 11.59
C ILE A 199 -4.31 -9.53 10.95
N ALA A 200 -4.25 -9.65 9.63
CA ALA A 200 -5.06 -10.58 8.85
C ALA A 200 -4.17 -11.62 8.18
N ARG A 201 -4.43 -12.91 8.44
CA ARG A 201 -3.86 -14.01 7.65
C ARG A 201 -4.71 -14.21 6.41
N ILE A 202 -4.07 -14.30 5.25
CA ILE A 202 -4.77 -14.47 3.96
C ILE A 202 -4.15 -15.62 3.17
N ASN A 203 -4.96 -16.32 2.39
CA ASN A 203 -4.43 -17.28 1.42
C ASN A 203 -3.98 -16.52 0.17
N TYR A 204 -2.75 -16.75 -0.28
CA TYR A 204 -2.24 -16.07 -1.46
C TYR A 204 -2.86 -16.65 -2.73
N ILE A 205 -3.40 -15.78 -3.56
CA ILE A 205 -3.93 -16.15 -4.88
C ILE A 205 -2.77 -16.19 -5.86
N ILE A 206 -2.52 -17.34 -6.49
CA ILE A 206 -1.51 -17.47 -7.55
C ILE A 206 -2.13 -16.95 -8.85
N PRO A 207 -1.63 -15.84 -9.44
CA PRO A 207 -2.17 -15.33 -10.70
C PRO A 207 -2.10 -16.38 -11.81
N GLY A 208 -3.21 -16.59 -12.52
CA GLY A 208 -3.30 -17.55 -13.64
C GLY A 208 -3.57 -19.01 -13.24
N LYS A 209 -3.58 -19.34 -11.94
CA LYS A 209 -4.20 -20.59 -11.45
C LYS A 209 -5.58 -20.25 -10.92
N VAL A 210 -6.60 -20.36 -11.77
CA VAL A 210 -8.00 -20.39 -11.30
C VAL A 210 -8.10 -21.55 -10.30
N CYS A 211 -8.72 -21.31 -9.15
CA CYS A 211 -9.05 -22.38 -8.21
C CYS A 211 -9.77 -23.47 -9.00
N GLN A 212 -9.15 -24.64 -9.13
CA GLN A 212 -9.91 -25.82 -9.52
C GLN A 212 -10.75 -26.16 -8.30
N ASP A 213 -12.06 -25.98 -8.44
CA ASP A 213 -13.07 -26.38 -7.46
C ASP A 213 -12.89 -27.84 -7.02
#